data_AF-A0A4Y2DWH7-F1
#
_entry.id   AF-A0A4Y2DWH7-F1
#
_cell.length_a   1.000
_cell.length_b   1.000
_cell.length_c   1.000
_cell.angle_alpha   90.00
_cell.angle_beta   90.00
_cell.angle_gamma   90.00
#
_symmetry.space_group_name_H-M   'P 1'
#
loop_
_entity.id
_entity.type
_entity.pdbx_description
1 polymer ?
#
loop_
_entity_poly.entity_id
_entity_poly.type
_entity_poly.pdbx_seq_one_letter_code
_entity_poly.pdbx_strand_id
1 'polypeptide(L)'
;MTNYHHIASLLTPAFVNDYPVGQNIAYQDWLCSDQRCVDSITEDELEPEWDKVLEDFYIEVEDFDKRVVQKFQQNPGQVIGHFTQVKSLI
;
A
#
# COMPACT_ATOMS: atom_id res chain seq x y z
N MET A 1 16.33 -16.47 8.36
CA MET A 1 15.45 -15.33 8.70
C MET A 1 14.17 -15.56 7.95
N THR A 2 13.05 -15.64 8.66
CA THR A 2 11.74 -15.94 8.09
C THR A 2 10.94 -14.65 8.11
N ASN A 3 10.52 -14.16 6.95
CA ASN A 3 9.68 -12.98 6.86
C ASN A 3 8.23 -13.41 7.09
N TYR A 4 7.55 -12.72 8.01
CA TYR A 4 6.11 -12.87 8.22
C TYR A 4 5.43 -11.65 7.59
N HIS A 5 4.57 -11.92 6.60
CA HIS A 5 3.82 -10.89 5.90
C HIS A 5 2.39 -10.90 6.39
N HIS A 6 1.93 -9.80 6.99
CA HIS A 6 0.50 -9.59 7.23
C HIS A 6 -0.09 -8.94 5.98
N ILE A 7 -0.64 -9.77 5.10
CA ILE A 7 -1.17 -9.33 3.81
C ILE A 7 -2.64 -8.95 3.98
N ALA A 8 -2.94 -7.65 3.93
CA ALA A 8 -4.29 -7.19 3.63
C ALA A 8 -4.47 -7.16 2.09
N SER A 9 -4.67 -8.32 1.46
CA SER A 9 -4.89 -8.37 -0.01
C SER A 9 -5.85 -9.48 -0.40
N LEU A 10 -6.94 -9.08 -1.05
CA LEU A 10 -7.80 -9.93 -1.86
C LEU A 10 -7.49 -9.61 -3.33
N LEU A 11 -6.74 -10.48 -4.00
CA LEU A 11 -6.25 -10.31 -5.38
C LEU A 11 -7.31 -10.61 -6.46
N THR A 12 -8.51 -10.03 -6.34
CA THR A 12 -9.52 -10.03 -7.40
C THR A 12 -9.97 -8.59 -7.65
N PRO A 13 -10.29 -8.18 -8.90
CA PRO A 13 -10.93 -6.90 -9.13
C PRO A 13 -12.17 -6.84 -8.23
N ALA A 14 -12.15 -5.93 -7.26
CA ALA A 14 -13.31 -5.72 -6.41
C ALA A 14 -14.34 -4.97 -7.26
N PHE A 15 -15.47 -5.63 -7.52
CA PHE A 15 -16.64 -4.95 -8.06
C PHE A 15 -17.52 -4.55 -6.90
N VAL A 16 -17.83 -3.25 -6.80
CA VAL A 16 -18.84 -2.74 -5.87
C VAL A 16 -19.96 -2.18 -6.71
N ASN A 17 -21.14 -2.77 -6.62
CA ASN A 17 -22.32 -2.40 -7.42
C ASN A 17 -22.01 -2.35 -8.95
N ASP A 18 -21.30 -3.35 -9.47
CA ASP A 18 -20.92 -3.48 -10.89
C ASP A 18 -19.94 -2.42 -11.45
N TYR A 19 -19.37 -1.58 -10.59
CA TYR A 19 -18.29 -0.66 -10.99
C TYR A 19 -16.91 -1.28 -10.70
N PRO A 20 -15.93 -1.14 -11.62
CA PRO A 20 -14.56 -1.52 -11.33
C PRO A 20 -14.00 -0.61 -10.25
N VAL A 21 -13.46 -1.19 -9.18
CA VAL A 21 -12.82 -0.47 -8.08
C VAL A 21 -11.33 -0.75 -8.13
N GLY A 22 -10.51 0.31 -8.11
CA GLY A 22 -9.08 0.16 -7.88
C GLY A 22 -8.77 0.15 -6.38
N GLN A 23 -7.61 -0.38 -6.02
CA GLN A 23 -7.25 -0.62 -4.63
C GLN A 23 -5.80 -0.21 -4.37
N ASN A 24 -5.58 0.57 -3.31
CA ASN A 24 -4.27 0.77 -2.71
C ASN A 24 -4.03 -0.27 -1.62
N ILE A 25 -2.82 -0.81 -1.55
CA ILE A 25 -2.43 -1.82 -0.58
C ILE A 25 -1.15 -1.35 0.10
N ALA A 26 -1.14 -1.37 1.43
CA ALA A 26 0.06 -1.21 2.24
C ALA A 26 0.32 -2.48 3.03
N TYR A 27 1.59 -2.75 3.31
CA TYR A 27 2.01 -3.86 4.16
C TYR A 27 3.14 -3.37 5.06
N GLN A 28 3.14 -3.89 6.28
CA GLN A 28 4.22 -3.70 7.24
C GLN A 28 4.92 -5.03 7.42
N ASP A 29 6.24 -5.04 7.26
CA ASP A 29 7.06 -6.24 7.43
C ASP A 29 7.74 -6.20 8.81
N TRP A 30 7.63 -7.31 9.55
CA TRP A 30 8.38 -7.51 10.78
C TRP A 30 9.53 -8.48 10.55
N LEU A 31 10.76 -8.01 10.81
CA LEU A 31 11.96 -8.84 10.75
C LEU A 31 12.12 -9.64 12.05
N CYS A 32 11.48 -10.80 12.12
CA CYS A 32 11.66 -11.72 13.25
C CYS A 32 12.72 -12.78 12.98
N SER A 33 13.62 -12.96 13.95
CA SER A 33 14.74 -13.91 13.88
C SER A 33 14.37 -15.30 14.37
N ASP A 34 13.40 -15.43 15.28
CA ASP A 34 12.88 -16.69 15.83
C ASP A 34 11.38 -16.62 16.17
N GLN A 35 10.78 -17.74 16.56
CA GLN A 35 9.35 -17.82 16.89
C GLN A 35 8.96 -16.98 18.13
N ARG A 36 9.86 -16.81 19.10
CA ARG A 36 9.57 -16.02 20.31
C ARG A 36 9.39 -14.54 19.98
N CYS A 37 10.10 -14.04 18.95
CA CYS A 37 9.87 -12.71 18.41
C CYS A 37 8.44 -12.58 17.86
N VAL A 38 7.99 -13.54 17.07
CA VAL A 38 6.63 -13.53 16.50
C VAL A 38 5.58 -13.56 17.62
N ASP A 39 5.77 -14.44 18.59
CA ASP A 39 4.87 -14.59 19.74
C ASP A 39 4.87 -13.36 20.66
N SER A 40 5.87 -12.49 20.55
CA SER A 40 5.97 -11.25 21.32
C SER A 40 5.31 -10.03 20.66
N ILE A 41 4.90 -10.14 19.39
CA ILE A 41 4.17 -9.09 18.70
C ILE A 41 2.77 -9.00 19.30
N THR A 42 2.42 -7.82 19.80
CA THR A 42 1.11 -7.55 20.38
C THR A 42 0.07 -7.20 19.31
N GLU A 43 -1.22 -7.35 19.62
CA GLU A 43 -2.29 -6.93 18.69
C GLU A 43 -2.20 -5.44 18.34
N ASP A 44 -1.82 -4.59 19.31
CA ASP A 44 -1.60 -3.16 19.09
C ASP A 44 -0.44 -2.88 18.12
N GLU A 45 0.58 -3.75 18.08
CA GLU A 45 1.68 -3.65 17.12
C GLU A 45 1.31 -4.18 15.74
N LEU A 46 0.23 -4.98 15.62
CA LEU A 46 -0.32 -5.44 14.34
C LEU A 46 -1.30 -4.44 13.74
N GLU A 47 -1.90 -3.55 14.54
CA GLU A 47 -2.78 -2.52 14.03
C GLU A 47 -1.96 -1.48 13.24
N PRO A 48 -2.25 -1.29 11.95
CA PRO A 48 -1.56 -0.28 11.18
C PRO A 48 -1.95 1.11 11.69
N GLU A 49 -0.96 1.97 11.86
CA GLU A 49 -1.18 3.40 12.05
C GLU A 49 -1.69 3.99 10.72
N TRP A 50 -3.01 4.02 10.55
CA TRP A 50 -3.66 4.40 9.28
C TRP A 50 -3.23 5.77 8.75
N ASP A 51 -2.95 6.73 9.64
CA ASP A 51 -2.44 8.04 9.24
C ASP A 51 -1.07 7.94 8.56
N LYS A 52 -0.17 7.08 9.06
CA LYS A 52 1.13 6.82 8.44
C LYS A 52 1.00 6.08 7.11
N VAL A 53 0.07 5.12 7.03
CA VAL A 53 -0.21 4.42 5.76
C VAL A 53 -0.69 5.39 4.68
N LEU A 54 -1.57 6.34 5.04
CA LEU A 54 -2.02 7.38 4.11
C LEU A 54 -0.89 8.35 3.76
N GLU A 55 -0.03 8.70 4.72
CA GLU A 55 1.16 9.53 4.48
C GLU A 55 2.11 8.87 3.47
N ASP A 56 2.39 7.58 3.60
CA ASP A 56 3.22 6.81 2.67
C ASP A 56 2.66 6.87 1.23
N PHE A 57 1.34 6.78 1.08
CA PHE A 57 0.69 6.97 -0.23
C PHE A 57 0.85 8.39 -0.76
N TYR A 58 0.86 9.41 0.10
CA TYR A 58 1.00 10.80 -0.32
C TYR A 58 2.42 11.18 -0.71
N ILE A 59 3.45 10.57 -0.08
CA ILE A 59 4.87 10.85 -0.36
C ILE A 59 5.22 10.58 -1.83
N GLU A 60 4.53 9.66 -2.50
CA GLU A 60 4.70 9.40 -3.94
C GLU A 60 4.49 10.65 -4.83
N VAL A 61 3.88 11.73 -4.30
CA VAL A 61 3.81 13.03 -4.99
C VAL A 61 5.19 13.61 -5.33
N GLU A 62 6.22 13.24 -4.57
CA GLU A 62 7.60 13.70 -4.82
C GLU A 62 8.15 13.17 -6.15
N ASP A 63 7.75 11.95 -6.52
CA ASP A 63 8.09 11.31 -7.80
C ASP A 63 7.09 11.64 -8.93
N PHE A 64 6.05 12.42 -8.63
CA PHE A 64 5.01 12.79 -9.57
C PHE A 64 5.42 13.96 -10.46
N ASP A 65 5.79 13.68 -11.71
CA ASP A 65 5.92 14.70 -12.76
C ASP A 65 4.68 14.74 -13.65
N LYS A 66 3.84 15.76 -13.45
CA LYS A 66 2.63 16.02 -14.27
C LYS A 66 2.87 16.08 -15.79
N ARG A 67 4.10 16.33 -16.23
CA ARG A 67 4.48 16.35 -17.66
C ARG A 67 4.65 14.95 -18.22
N VAL A 68 5.01 13.99 -17.36
CA VAL A 68 5.18 12.56 -17.70
C VAL A 68 3.82 11.84 -17.65
N VAL A 69 2.96 12.19 -16.69
CA VAL A 69 1.63 11.59 -16.49
C VAL A 69 0.56 12.19 -17.40
N GLN A 70 0.88 12.52 -18.65
CA GLN A 70 -0.17 12.86 -19.65
C GLN A 70 -1.04 11.64 -19.98
N LYS A 71 -0.54 10.43 -19.72
CA LYS A 71 -1.26 9.16 -19.74
C LYS A 71 -0.68 8.27 -18.63
N PHE A 72 -1.52 7.54 -17.89
CA PHE A 72 -1.06 6.43 -17.06
C PHE A 72 -0.49 5.36 -17.97
N GLN A 73 0.81 5.41 -18.20
CA GLN A 73 1.57 4.30 -18.75
C GLN A 73 2.24 3.63 -17.56
N GLN A 74 2.14 2.31 -17.46
CA GLN A 74 2.87 1.55 -16.47
C GLN A 74 4.36 1.77 -16.72
N ASN A 75 4.96 2.70 -16.00
CA ASN A 75 6.37 2.95 -16.02
C ASN A 75 6.96 2.29 -14.77
N PRO A 76 7.69 1.16 -14.91
CA PRO A 76 8.19 0.40 -13.76
C PRO A 76 9.16 1.18 -12.86
N GLY A 77 9.61 2.38 -13.28
CA GLY A 77 10.41 3.29 -12.46
C GLY A 77 9.63 4.40 -11.74
N GLN A 78 8.30 4.48 -11.88
CA GLN A 78 7.48 5.48 -11.19
C GLN A 78 6.53 4.79 -10.20
N VAL A 79 6.75 5.04 -8.91
CA VAL A 79 5.91 4.57 -7.82
C VAL A 79 4.95 5.70 -7.45
N ILE A 80 3.93 5.92 -8.28
CA ILE A 80 2.94 7.01 -8.14
C ILE A 80 1.48 6.52 -8.11
N GLY A 81 1.30 5.20 -8.07
CA GLY A 81 0.00 4.55 -8.20
C GLY A 81 -0.92 4.86 -7.02
N HIS A 82 -0.37 4.84 -5.80
CA HIS A 82 -1.16 5.08 -4.60
C HIS A 82 -1.61 6.54 -4.52
N PHE A 83 -0.68 7.49 -4.70
CA PHE A 83 -0.97 8.92 -4.65
C PHE A 83 -2.05 9.31 -5.66
N THR A 84 -1.90 8.84 -6.89
CA THR A 84 -2.81 9.25 -7.96
C THR A 84 -4.22 8.66 -7.80
N GLN A 85 -4.34 7.45 -7.28
CA GLN A 85 -5.63 6.88 -6.90
C GLN A 85 -6.30 7.68 -5.77
N VAL A 86 -5.56 8.07 -4.72
CA VAL A 86 -6.10 8.91 -3.64
C VAL A 86 -6.57 10.26 -4.18
N LYS A 87 -5.79 10.91 -5.06
CA LYS A 87 -6.15 12.21 -5.63
C LYS A 87 -7.30 12.17 -6.63
N SER A 88 -7.55 11.03 -7.29
CA SER A 88 -8.69 10.88 -8.21
C SER A 88 -10.08 10.96 -7.54
N LEU A 89 -10.12 10.93 -6.20
CA LEU A 89 -11.34 10.95 -5.37
C LEU A 89 -11.76 12.36 -4.90
N ILE A 90 -11.07 13.43 -5.31
CA ILE A 90 -11.37 14.84 -4.96
C ILE A 90 -11.51 15.65 -6.23
#